data_AF-A0A3S3TBC2-F1
#
_entry.id   AF-A0A3S3TBC2-F1
#
_cell.length_a   1.000
_cell.length_b   1.000
_cell.length_c   1.000
_cell.angle_alpha   90.00
_cell.angle_beta   90.00
_cell.angle_gamma   90.00
#
_symmetry.space_group_name_H-M   'P 1'
#
loop_
_entity.id
_entity.type
_entity.pdbx_description
1 polymer ?
#
loop_
_entity_poly.entity_id
_entity_poly.type
_entity_poly.pdbx_seq_one_letter_code
_entity_poly.pdbx_strand_id
1 'polypeptide(L)'
;MQAEATQKRRESGKGAKQTRAGKLRLPSLDDLDKRTAAYREATELRNRIASERGGLDILDVRTLASIESWAVATTIIKGMEVSWLQGLPVDFTEYSTMLNARRREGEMIGAPQPRDVTPSLRQYLAGQAA
;
A
#
# COMPACT_ATOMS: atom_id res chain seq x y z
N MET A 1 7.63 -46.61 -8.41
CA MET A 1 6.34 -46.10 -8.87
C MET A 1 5.56 -45.58 -7.67
N GLN A 2 5.76 -44.32 -7.31
CA GLN A 2 4.91 -43.60 -6.37
C GLN A 2 4.61 -42.23 -6.96
N ALA A 3 3.36 -41.84 -6.83
CA ALA A 3 2.64 -40.94 -7.68
C ALA A 3 3.11 -39.48 -7.57
N GLU A 4 3.46 -38.98 -8.74
CA GLU A 4 3.35 -37.65 -9.35
C GLU A 4 2.15 -36.78 -8.89
N ALA A 5 2.03 -36.51 -7.58
CA ALA A 5 0.96 -35.69 -7.00
C ALA A 5 1.35 -34.21 -6.80
N THR A 6 2.17 -33.65 -7.69
CA THR A 6 2.57 -32.22 -7.64
C THR A 6 1.98 -31.40 -8.80
N GLN A 7 0.87 -31.85 -9.38
CA GLN A 7 0.26 -31.19 -10.54
C GLN A 7 -1.13 -30.63 -10.21
N LYS A 8 -1.13 -29.40 -9.69
CA LYS A 8 -2.12 -28.32 -9.90
C LYS A 8 -1.93 -27.20 -8.86
N ARG A 9 -0.75 -26.58 -8.82
CA ARG A 9 -0.70 -25.18 -8.40
C ARG A 9 -1.42 -24.39 -9.50
N ARG A 10 -2.57 -23.82 -9.12
CA ARG A 10 -3.48 -23.04 -9.94
C ARG A 10 -2.75 -22.19 -10.98
N GLU A 11 -2.80 -22.62 -12.24
CA GLU A 11 -2.65 -21.72 -13.38
C GLU A 11 -3.90 -20.83 -13.43
N SER A 12 -3.98 -19.85 -12.53
CA SER A 12 -4.97 -18.77 -12.63
C SER A 12 -4.29 -17.43 -12.82
N GLY A 13 -3.39 -17.38 -13.80
CA GLY A 13 -2.95 -16.12 -14.38
C GLY A 13 -3.43 -16.10 -15.81
N LYS A 14 -4.52 -15.38 -16.12
CA LYS A 14 -4.72 -14.89 -17.50
C LYS A 14 -3.39 -14.25 -17.91
N GLY A 15 -2.75 -14.77 -18.96
CA GLY A 15 -1.43 -14.31 -19.41
C GLY A 15 -1.35 -12.78 -19.48
N ALA A 16 -0.14 -12.25 -19.30
CA ALA A 16 0.09 -10.81 -19.25
C ALA A 16 -0.63 -10.11 -20.41
N LYS A 17 -1.57 -9.20 -20.08
CA LYS A 17 -2.41 -8.54 -21.07
C LYS A 17 -1.50 -7.83 -22.07
N GLN A 18 -1.64 -8.12 -23.36
CA GLN A 18 -0.96 -7.37 -24.41
C GLN A 18 -1.80 -6.15 -24.81
N THR A 19 -1.14 -5.10 -25.27
CA THR A 19 -1.78 -3.95 -25.91
C THR A 19 -2.39 -4.36 -27.25
N ARG A 20 -3.26 -3.52 -27.83
CA ARG A 20 -3.78 -3.73 -29.20
C ARG A 20 -2.68 -3.87 -30.25
N ALA A 21 -1.48 -3.34 -29.98
CA ALA A 21 -0.30 -3.45 -30.83
C ALA A 21 0.58 -4.67 -30.53
N GLY A 22 0.10 -5.65 -29.76
CA GLY A 22 0.83 -6.87 -29.40
C GLY A 22 1.96 -6.69 -28.37
N LYS A 23 2.19 -5.47 -27.88
CA LYS A 23 3.23 -5.18 -26.88
C LYS A 23 2.79 -5.61 -25.47
N LEU A 24 3.73 -6.08 -24.65
CA LEU A 24 3.49 -6.39 -23.24
C LEU A 24 3.00 -5.12 -22.50
N ARG A 25 1.89 -5.25 -21.75
CA ARG A 25 1.40 -4.17 -20.88
C ARG A 25 1.95 -4.38 -19.48
N LEU A 26 2.60 -3.35 -18.94
CA LEU A 26 2.95 -3.31 -17.52
C LEU A 26 1.68 -2.99 -16.72
N PRO A 27 1.21 -3.88 -15.82
CA PRO A 27 0.05 -3.60 -14.98
C PRO A 27 0.38 -2.50 -13.96
N SER A 28 -0.60 -1.67 -13.64
CA SER A 28 -0.52 -0.69 -12.54
C SER A 28 -1.63 -0.92 -11.51
N LEU A 29 -1.56 -0.21 -10.39
CA LEU A 29 -2.63 -0.25 -9.37
C LEU A 29 -4.00 0.14 -9.96
N ASP A 30 -4.02 1.07 -10.92
CA ASP A 30 -5.24 1.51 -11.61
C ASP A 30 -5.87 0.47 -12.54
N ASP A 31 -5.17 -0.63 -12.83
CA ASP A 31 -5.74 -1.76 -13.57
C ASP A 31 -6.61 -2.68 -12.71
N LEU A 32 -6.62 -2.51 -11.38
CA LEU A 32 -7.53 -3.23 -10.49
C LEU A 32 -8.96 -2.67 -10.59
N ASP A 33 -9.96 -3.54 -10.37
CA ASP A 33 -11.34 -3.06 -10.19
C ASP A 33 -11.39 -2.18 -8.94
N LYS A 34 -11.75 -0.90 -9.13
CA LYS A 34 -11.77 0.13 -8.09
C LYS A 34 -12.73 -0.17 -6.95
N ARG A 35 -13.64 -1.12 -7.13
CA ARG A 35 -14.57 -1.59 -6.10
C ARG A 35 -13.97 -2.66 -5.20
N THR A 36 -12.80 -3.21 -5.51
CA THR A 36 -12.15 -4.22 -4.66
C THR A 36 -11.60 -3.61 -3.39
N ALA A 37 -11.63 -4.37 -2.29
CA ALA A 37 -11.04 -3.95 -1.01
C ALA A 37 -9.54 -3.66 -1.17
N ALA A 38 -8.82 -4.48 -1.94
CA ALA A 38 -7.40 -4.29 -2.22
C ALA A 38 -7.11 -2.92 -2.87
N TYR A 39 -7.85 -2.54 -3.92
CA TYR A 39 -7.68 -1.21 -4.53
C TYR A 39 -8.02 -0.08 -3.56
N ARG A 40 -9.17 -0.19 -2.87
CA ARG A 40 -9.64 0.87 -1.96
C ARG A 40 -8.65 1.09 -0.82
N GLU A 41 -8.23 0.03 -0.14
CA GLU A 41 -7.31 0.13 0.99
C GLU A 41 -5.94 0.70 0.60
N ALA A 42 -5.35 0.18 -0.48
CA ALA A 42 -4.04 0.66 -0.93
C ALA A 42 -4.11 2.14 -1.35
N THR A 43 -5.15 2.52 -2.10
CA THR A 43 -5.31 3.90 -2.60
C THR A 43 -5.66 4.87 -1.47
N GLU A 44 -6.51 4.47 -0.53
CA GLU A 44 -6.85 5.26 0.65
C GLU A 44 -5.61 5.53 1.51
N LEU A 45 -4.83 4.50 1.79
CA LEU A 45 -3.62 4.61 2.59
C LEU A 45 -2.56 5.50 1.92
N ARG A 46 -2.33 5.31 0.61
CA ARG A 46 -1.47 6.19 -0.21
C ARG A 46 -1.91 7.64 -0.10
N ASN A 47 -3.19 7.92 -0.31
CA ASN A 47 -3.72 9.28 -0.31
C ASN A 47 -3.67 9.92 1.07
N ARG A 48 -3.91 9.15 2.14
CA ARG A 48 -3.81 9.65 3.52
C ARG A 48 -2.38 10.06 3.88
N ILE A 49 -1.39 9.21 3.57
CA ILE A 49 0.02 9.50 3.81
C ILE A 49 0.49 10.73 3.03
N ALA A 50 0.03 10.87 1.78
CA ALA A 50 0.30 12.05 0.97
C ALA A 50 -0.38 13.30 1.54
N SER A 51 -1.63 13.20 1.98
CA SER A 51 -2.37 14.31 2.61
C SER A 51 -1.70 14.80 3.89
N GLU A 52 -1.17 13.90 4.72
CA GLU A 52 -0.40 14.24 5.91
C GLU A 52 0.88 15.02 5.57
N ARG A 53 1.34 14.95 4.32
CA ARG A 53 2.53 15.62 3.80
C ARG A 53 2.18 16.77 2.85
N GLY A 54 0.97 17.31 2.93
CA GLY A 54 0.54 18.48 2.15
C GLY A 54 0.01 18.18 0.75
N GLY A 55 -0.23 16.91 0.42
CA GLY A 55 -0.88 16.48 -0.82
C GLY A 55 0.08 15.92 -1.87
N LEU A 56 -0.49 15.32 -2.91
CA LEU A 56 0.29 14.64 -3.96
C LEU A 56 1.15 15.61 -4.78
N ASP A 57 0.68 16.85 -4.96
CA ASP A 57 1.30 17.82 -5.87
C ASP A 57 2.62 18.42 -5.36
N ILE A 58 2.88 18.32 -4.05
CA ILE A 58 4.11 18.85 -3.44
C ILE A 58 5.16 17.78 -3.15
N LEU A 59 4.83 16.51 -3.41
CA LEU A 59 5.73 15.39 -3.21
C LEU A 59 6.57 15.15 -4.46
N ASP A 60 7.86 14.92 -4.26
CA ASP A 60 8.72 14.46 -5.33
C ASP A 60 8.33 13.04 -5.79
N VAL A 61 8.75 12.69 -7.01
CA VAL A 61 8.40 11.41 -7.65
C VAL A 61 8.89 10.19 -6.84
N ARG A 62 10.06 10.29 -6.20
CA ARG A 62 10.63 9.18 -5.42
C ARG A 62 9.78 8.95 -4.18
N THR A 63 9.44 10.01 -3.46
CA THR A 63 8.57 9.93 -2.28
C THR A 63 7.21 9.36 -2.64
N LEU A 64 6.62 9.80 -3.75
CA LEU A 64 5.34 9.28 -4.22
C LEU A 64 5.40 7.76 -4.54
N ALA A 65 6.46 7.32 -5.22
CA ALA A 65 6.67 5.91 -5.55
C ALA A 65 6.85 5.04 -4.29
N SER A 66 7.58 5.54 -3.29
CA SER A 66 7.74 4.87 -1.99
C SER A 66 6.43 4.79 -1.21
N ILE A 67 5.63 5.86 -1.18
CA ILE A 67 4.31 5.85 -0.53
C ILE A 67 3.38 4.82 -1.17
N GLU A 68 3.35 4.73 -2.50
CA GLU A 68 2.52 3.74 -3.20
C GLU A 68 2.97 2.31 -2.89
N SER A 69 4.28 2.05 -2.94
CA SER A 69 4.86 0.74 -2.63
C SER A 69 4.59 0.34 -1.17
N TRP A 70 4.73 1.28 -0.24
CA TRP A 70 4.44 1.08 1.18
C TRP A 70 2.97 0.76 1.43
N ALA A 71 2.06 1.46 0.76
CA ALA A 71 0.62 1.23 0.87
C ALA A 71 0.25 -0.17 0.37
N VAL A 72 0.75 -0.57 -0.80
CA VAL A 72 0.52 -1.91 -1.36
C VAL A 72 1.08 -3.00 -0.45
N ALA A 73 2.33 -2.86 0.02
CA ALA A 73 2.94 -3.82 0.93
C ALA A 73 2.13 -3.95 2.23
N THR A 74 1.63 -2.84 2.77
CA THR A 74 0.77 -2.84 3.97
C THR A 74 -0.54 -3.59 3.74
N THR A 75 -1.21 -3.38 2.60
CA THR A 75 -2.44 -4.10 2.26
C THR A 75 -2.20 -5.61 2.10
N ILE A 76 -1.07 -6.02 1.50
CA ILE A 76 -0.70 -7.44 1.39
C ILE A 76 -0.50 -8.06 2.78
N ILE A 77 0.29 -7.39 3.63
CA ILE A 77 0.58 -7.84 5.01
C ILE A 77 -0.72 -8.05 5.79
N LYS A 78 -1.66 -7.10 5.74
CA LYS A 78 -2.98 -7.26 6.38
C LYS A 78 -3.73 -8.48 5.87
N GLY A 79 -3.70 -8.74 4.56
CA GLY A 79 -4.31 -9.94 3.97
C GLY A 79 -3.68 -11.24 4.50
N MET A 80 -2.37 -11.27 4.66
CA MET A 80 -1.65 -12.40 5.27
C MET A 80 -2.02 -12.57 6.75
N GLU A 81 -2.05 -11.50 7.53
CA GLU A 81 -2.44 -11.51 8.95
C GLU A 81 -3.86 -12.05 9.14
N VAL A 82 -4.83 -11.55 8.37
CA VAL A 82 -6.22 -12.02 8.42
C VAL A 82 -6.33 -13.49 8.00
N SER A 83 -5.62 -13.90 6.96
CA SER A 83 -5.60 -15.31 6.52
C SER A 83 -5.10 -16.23 7.63
N TRP A 84 -4.02 -15.84 8.31
CA TRP A 84 -3.48 -16.59 9.44
C TRP A 84 -4.48 -16.69 10.60
N LEU A 85 -5.13 -15.58 10.95
CA LEU A 85 -6.16 -15.55 12.00
C LEU A 85 -7.39 -16.38 11.67
N GLN A 86 -7.67 -16.62 10.38
CA GLN A 86 -8.71 -17.52 9.90
C GLN A 86 -8.28 -19.00 9.87
N GLY A 87 -7.06 -19.31 10.32
CA GLY A 87 -6.50 -20.66 10.30
C GLY A 87 -6.00 -21.11 8.91
N LEU A 88 -5.88 -20.19 7.96
CA LEU A 88 -5.30 -20.48 6.65
C LEU A 88 -3.77 -20.50 6.75
N PRO A 89 -3.09 -21.38 6.00
CA PRO A 89 -1.64 -21.43 5.99
C PRO A 89 -1.07 -20.12 5.42
N VAL A 90 -0.08 -19.57 6.12
CA VAL A 90 0.68 -18.40 5.69
C VAL A 90 2.16 -18.76 5.73
N ASP A 91 2.88 -18.39 4.67
CA ASP A 91 4.34 -18.51 4.65
C ASP A 91 4.96 -17.37 5.48
N PHE A 92 5.50 -17.72 6.65
CA PHE A 92 6.14 -16.75 7.54
C PHE A 92 7.45 -16.19 6.99
N THR A 93 8.11 -16.89 6.06
CA THR A 93 9.29 -16.37 5.37
C THR A 93 8.87 -15.22 4.47
N GLU A 94 7.89 -15.44 3.59
CA GLU A 94 7.34 -14.40 2.71
C GLU A 94 6.77 -13.22 3.53
N TYR A 95 6.03 -13.52 4.60
CA TYR A 95 5.50 -12.51 5.51
C TYR A 95 6.61 -11.63 6.11
N SER A 96 7.68 -12.25 6.61
CA SER A 96 8.81 -11.52 7.19
C SER A 96 9.55 -10.68 6.15
N THR A 97 9.68 -11.16 4.91
CA THR A 97 10.26 -10.40 3.80
C THR A 97 9.42 -9.17 3.49
N MET A 98 8.09 -9.32 3.41
CA MET A 98 7.17 -8.21 3.18
C MET A 98 7.20 -7.17 4.30
N LEU A 99 7.21 -7.61 5.57
CA LEU A 99 7.35 -6.71 6.72
C LEU A 99 8.63 -5.89 6.65
N ASN A 100 9.75 -6.52 6.30
CA ASN A 100 11.05 -5.86 6.18
C ASN A 100 11.08 -4.87 5.01
N ALA A 101 10.47 -5.21 3.87
CA ALA A 101 10.32 -4.30 2.74
C ALA A 101 9.46 -3.07 3.13
N ARG A 102 8.31 -3.30 3.76
CA ARG A 102 7.44 -2.23 4.29
C ARG A 102 8.19 -1.33 5.27
N ARG A 103 8.99 -1.89 6.19
CA ARG A 103 9.78 -1.10 7.14
C ARG A 103 10.76 -0.16 6.41
N ARG A 104 11.52 -0.67 5.43
CA ARG A 104 12.50 0.12 4.66
C ARG A 104 11.85 1.24 3.86
N GLU A 105 10.71 0.96 3.23
CA GLU A 105 9.93 2.02 2.56
C GLU A 105 9.44 3.06 3.57
N GLY A 106 8.99 2.64 4.76
CA GLY A 106 8.56 3.55 5.82
C GLY A 106 9.67 4.46 6.33
N GLU A 107 10.89 3.92 6.44
CA GLU A 107 12.09 4.70 6.78
C GLU A 107 12.43 5.74 5.70
N MET A 108 12.22 5.39 4.42
CA MET A 108 12.43 6.33 3.32
C MET A 108 11.37 7.44 3.29
N ILE A 109 10.13 7.12 3.62
CA ILE A 109 9.01 8.08 3.72
C ILE A 109 9.19 9.02 4.93
N GLY A 110 9.83 8.54 6.00
CA GLY A 110 10.09 9.30 7.21
C GLY A 110 8.86 9.54 8.09
N ALA A 111 9.10 10.15 9.25
CA ALA A 111 8.03 10.53 10.17
C ALA A 111 7.11 11.61 9.56
N PRO A 112 5.81 11.63 9.93
CA PRO A 112 4.94 12.73 9.55
C PRO A 112 5.48 14.06 10.11
N GLN A 113 5.23 15.15 9.40
CA GLN A 113 5.63 16.46 9.89
C GLN A 113 4.83 16.80 11.16
N PRO A 114 5.48 17.35 12.21
CA PRO A 114 4.77 17.83 13.38
C PRO A 114 3.71 18.83 12.96
N ARG A 115 2.49 18.68 13.50
CA ARG A 115 1.42 19.65 13.28
C ARG A 115 1.82 20.97 13.93
N ASP A 116 1.73 22.07 13.17
CA ASP A 116 1.82 23.40 13.77
C ASP A 116 0.60 23.62 14.68
N VAL A 117 0.87 23.70 15.98
CA VAL A 117 -0.12 23.96 17.04
C VAL A 117 0.00 25.37 17.60
N THR A 118 0.82 26.23 16.97
CA THR A 118 1.00 27.62 17.40
C THR A 118 -0.34 28.34 17.33
N PRO A 119 -0.92 28.79 18.46
CA PRO A 119 -2.19 29.48 18.44
C PRO A 119 -2.02 30.79 17.67
N SER A 120 -2.86 30.98 16.65
CA SER A 120 -2.95 32.29 16.01
C SER A 120 -3.44 33.33 17.02
N LEU A 121 -3.07 34.60 16.81
CA LEU A 121 -3.55 35.70 17.66
C LEU A 121 -5.08 35.70 17.78
N ARG A 122 -5.79 35.37 16.70
CA ARG A 122 -7.26 35.24 16.69
C ARG A 122 -7.75 34.13 17.62
N GLN A 123 -7.11 32.95 17.61
CA GLN A 123 -7.46 31.84 18.50
C GLN A 123 -7.17 32.17 19.96
N TYR A 124 -6.05 32.85 20.23
CA TYR A 124 -5.69 33.30 21.58
C TYR A 124 -6.73 34.28 22.14
N LEU A 125 -7.13 35.29 21.35
CA LEU A 125 -8.13 36.28 21.77
C LEU A 125 -9.52 35.66 21.99
N ALA A 126 -9.92 34.69 21.17
CA ALA A 126 -11.18 33.97 21.35
C ALA A 126 -11.20 33.13 22.64
N GLY A 127 -10.05 32.60 23.06
CA GLY A 127 -9.92 31.81 24.29
C GLY A 127 -9.89 32.65 25.59
N GLN A 128 -9.53 33.94 25.52
CA GLN A 128 -9.55 34.84 26.69
C GLN A 128 -10.92 35.49 26.95
N ALA A 129 -11.82 35.48 25.97
CA ALA A 129 -13.15 36.08 26.08
C ALA A 129 -14.22 35.12 26.66
N ALA A 130 -13.82 33.91 27.06
CA ALA A 130 -14.65 32.88 27.69
C ALA A 130 -14.23 32.68 29.15
#